data_AF-A0A0A3IR83-F1
#
_entry.id   AF-A0A0A3IR83-F1
#
_cell.length_a   1.000
_cell.length_b   1.000
_cell.length_c   1.000
_cell.angle_alpha   90.00
_cell.angle_beta   90.00
_cell.angle_gamma   90.00
#
_symmetry.space_group_name_H-M   'P 1'
#
loop_
_entity.id
_entity.type
_entity.pdbx_description
1 polymer ?
#
loop_
_entity_poly.entity_id
_entity_poly.type
_entity_poly.pdbx_seq_one_letter_code
_entity_poly.pdbx_strand_id
1 'polypeptide(L)'
;MAIKPRIDEEAIKNIEYLIKMERYKEAGEFGEYLLDRHPHLDELGIALCLQLLDIYIVLNDGESFKRLFNHYENILKEHTNPFIRTKMNLLLGHYYLHIGHDYEECLQYYQKSISLAFQYQYHLQLVVAINNMTAAFEKRHVPIQTIYQFLKFNMIVAEKIEDQNSNSYVEGHLMYFRIMTMLRKFDNVKRKIALFLEKDLNNMTRVRVLHALQYCQYTAGEYIQSLETSKKALIILEQDSALKGYVAGYENIYKTMKLAAKAMNLPVYKAYEQQYEHYRRLGEVKKQINKKVSAEIHVNMPHFLKAKDFYAEVESATGTFILIQHADAASILPVVKDQYPLSWTCLTNSIGIFIPQLLTEREVEALLVPVVDAKQYSFCHSGEDDITGRDYYYLLQAQVYYKERT
;
A
#
# COMPACT_ATOMS: atom_id res chain seq x y z
N MET A 1 22.61 -27.75 -2.62
CA MET A 1 21.33 -28.27 -2.07
C MET A 1 20.28 -27.22 -2.41
N ALA A 2 19.51 -27.44 -3.47
CA ALA A 2 18.58 -26.43 -3.98
C ALA A 2 17.54 -26.06 -2.91
N ILE A 3 17.60 -24.82 -2.43
CA ILE A 3 16.60 -24.26 -1.52
C ILE A 3 15.35 -24.05 -2.37
N LYS A 4 14.48 -25.07 -2.41
CA LYS A 4 13.14 -24.87 -2.98
C LYS A 4 12.43 -23.86 -2.09
N PRO A 5 12.01 -22.69 -2.61
CA PRO A 5 11.29 -21.72 -1.82
C PRO A 5 10.01 -22.40 -1.33
N ARG A 6 9.82 -22.38 -0.02
CA ARG A 6 8.60 -22.83 0.63
C ARG A 6 7.80 -21.60 1.02
N ILE A 7 6.47 -21.67 0.91
CA ILE A 7 5.59 -20.80 1.69
C ILE A 7 5.83 -21.16 3.15
N ASP A 8 6.64 -20.36 3.81
CA ASP A 8 6.88 -20.39 5.23
C ASP A 8 6.66 -19.01 5.82
N GLU A 9 6.76 -18.90 7.14
CA GLU A 9 6.56 -17.62 7.83
C GLU A 9 7.55 -16.54 7.38
N GLU A 10 8.75 -16.91 6.94
CA GLU A 10 9.77 -15.95 6.51
C GLU A 10 9.41 -15.35 5.15
N ALA A 11 8.95 -16.17 4.22
CA ALA A 11 8.43 -15.72 2.93
C ALA A 11 7.24 -14.75 3.10
N ILE A 12 6.30 -15.07 4.00
CA ILE A 12 5.17 -14.17 4.32
C ILE A 12 5.68 -12.86 4.94
N LYS A 13 6.63 -12.91 5.88
CA LYS A 13 7.24 -11.71 6.48
C LYS A 13 7.94 -10.84 5.43
N ASN A 14 8.55 -11.44 4.41
CA ASN A 14 9.17 -10.71 3.30
C ASN A 14 8.11 -10.00 2.44
N ILE A 15 6.98 -10.65 2.15
CA ILE A 15 5.84 -10.01 1.45
C ILE A 15 5.28 -8.85 2.29
N GLU A 16 5.09 -9.06 3.59
CA GLU A 16 4.63 -8.01 4.50
C GLU A 16 5.60 -6.83 4.58
N TYR A 17 6.91 -7.10 4.57
CA TYR A 17 7.94 -6.07 4.49
C TYR A 17 7.82 -5.27 3.18
N LEU A 18 7.66 -5.94 2.04
CA LEU A 18 7.46 -5.26 0.75
C LEU A 18 6.22 -4.39 0.74
N ILE A 19 5.10 -4.89 1.27
CA ILE A 19 3.86 -4.12 1.44
C ILE A 19 4.11 -2.88 2.31
N LYS A 20 4.82 -3.03 3.43
CA LYS A 20 5.16 -1.92 4.33
C LYS A 20 6.02 -0.85 3.64
N MET A 21 6.87 -1.25 2.70
CA MET A 21 7.69 -0.37 1.87
C MET A 21 6.94 0.18 0.64
N GLU A 22 5.62 -0.04 0.54
CA GLU A 22 4.78 0.33 -0.60
C GLU A 22 5.21 -0.33 -1.95
N ARG A 23 5.93 -1.45 -1.88
CA ARG A 23 6.47 -2.22 -3.01
C ARG A 23 5.49 -3.32 -3.45
N TYR A 24 4.26 -2.91 -3.74
CA TYR A 24 3.14 -3.82 -3.97
C TYR A 24 3.33 -4.72 -5.20
N LYS A 25 3.96 -4.21 -6.27
CA LYS A 25 4.17 -5.00 -7.48
C LYS A 25 5.11 -6.18 -7.23
N GLU A 26 6.20 -5.96 -6.51
CA GLU A 26 7.13 -7.04 -6.14
C GLU A 26 6.54 -8.00 -5.14
N ALA A 27 5.77 -7.50 -4.17
CA ALA A 27 5.03 -8.34 -3.25
C ALA A 27 4.07 -9.28 -4.01
N GLY A 28 3.37 -8.74 -5.02
CA GLY A 28 2.49 -9.49 -5.91
C GLY A 28 3.24 -10.55 -6.71
N GLU A 29 4.27 -10.13 -7.43
CA GLU A 29 5.14 -11.01 -8.22
C GLU A 29 5.74 -12.14 -7.37
N PHE A 30 6.25 -11.82 -6.17
CA PHE A 30 6.85 -12.79 -5.27
C PHE A 30 5.82 -13.75 -4.68
N GLY A 31 4.63 -13.27 -4.33
CA GLY A 31 3.57 -14.15 -3.84
C GLY A 31 3.02 -15.09 -4.92
N GLU A 32 2.84 -14.64 -6.17
CA GLU A 32 2.45 -15.56 -7.26
C GLU A 32 3.47 -16.66 -7.46
N TYR A 33 4.75 -16.27 -7.44
CA TYR A 33 5.84 -17.22 -7.55
C TYR A 33 5.80 -18.29 -6.47
N LEU A 34 5.53 -17.90 -5.23
CA LEU A 34 5.38 -18.84 -4.12
C LEU A 34 4.14 -19.74 -4.33
N LEU A 35 3.01 -19.20 -4.80
CA LEU A 35 1.81 -20.01 -5.04
C LEU A 35 1.96 -21.02 -6.19
N ASP A 36 2.61 -20.62 -7.29
CA ASP A 36 2.89 -21.51 -8.44
C ASP A 36 3.68 -22.78 -8.02
N ARG A 37 4.47 -22.66 -6.95
CA ARG A 37 5.30 -23.73 -6.37
C ARG A 37 4.61 -24.54 -5.28
N HIS A 38 3.42 -24.12 -4.86
CA HIS A 38 2.66 -24.71 -3.76
C HIS A 38 1.28 -25.17 -4.24
N PRO A 39 1.19 -26.35 -4.90
CA PRO A 39 -0.05 -26.85 -5.48
C PRO A 39 -1.14 -27.17 -4.45
N HIS A 40 -0.78 -27.25 -3.17
CA HIS A 40 -1.72 -27.42 -2.07
C HIS A 40 -1.75 -26.17 -1.20
N LEU A 41 -2.92 -25.55 -1.09
CA LEU A 41 -3.16 -24.44 -0.18
C LEU A 41 -3.42 -24.98 1.23
N ASP A 42 -2.37 -24.99 2.06
CA ASP A 42 -2.52 -25.02 3.50
C ASP A 42 -2.95 -23.63 4.03
N GLU A 43 -2.99 -23.46 5.35
CA GLU A 43 -3.39 -22.18 5.96
C GLU A 43 -2.49 -21.01 5.52
N LEU A 44 -1.19 -21.25 5.33
CA LEU A 44 -0.25 -20.22 4.88
C LEU A 44 -0.47 -19.88 3.40
N GLY A 45 -0.73 -20.88 2.56
CA GLY A 45 -1.12 -20.67 1.17
C GLY A 45 -2.39 -19.82 1.07
N ILE A 46 -3.40 -20.09 1.89
CA ILE A 46 -4.64 -19.29 1.92
C ILE A 46 -4.35 -17.86 2.38
N ALA A 47 -3.55 -17.69 3.43
CA ALA A 47 -3.15 -16.37 3.90
C ALA A 47 -2.46 -15.56 2.79
N LEU A 48 -1.54 -16.20 2.05
CA LEU A 48 -0.85 -15.63 0.90
C LEU A 48 -1.82 -15.25 -0.22
N CYS A 49 -2.74 -16.13 -0.60
CA CYS A 49 -3.79 -15.82 -1.58
C CYS A 49 -4.59 -14.58 -1.19
N LEU A 50 -5.02 -14.48 0.07
CA LEU A 50 -5.77 -13.32 0.56
C LEU A 50 -4.93 -12.04 0.59
N GLN A 51 -3.62 -12.12 0.83
CA GLN A 51 -2.70 -10.98 0.73
C GLN A 51 -2.52 -10.53 -0.72
N LEU A 52 -2.35 -11.46 -1.67
CA LEU A 52 -2.22 -11.15 -3.09
C LEU A 52 -3.47 -10.48 -3.67
N LEU A 53 -4.65 -10.94 -3.28
CA LEU A 53 -5.91 -10.28 -3.68
C LEU A 53 -5.95 -8.82 -3.21
N ASP A 54 -5.49 -8.54 -2.00
CA ASP A 54 -5.38 -7.18 -1.45
C ASP A 54 -4.36 -6.34 -2.25
N ILE A 55 -3.18 -6.91 -2.53
CA ILE A 55 -2.16 -6.30 -3.39
C ILE A 55 -2.74 -5.92 -4.76
N TYR A 56 -3.51 -6.80 -5.40
CA TYR A 56 -4.10 -6.52 -6.71
C TYR A 56 -5.18 -5.44 -6.68
N ILE A 57 -5.91 -5.30 -5.57
CA ILE A 57 -6.79 -4.15 -5.37
C ILE A 57 -5.97 -2.85 -5.33
N VAL A 58 -4.88 -2.82 -4.56
CA VAL A 58 -4.00 -1.64 -4.44
C VAL A 58 -3.35 -1.28 -5.78
N LEU A 59 -2.91 -2.28 -6.55
CA LEU A 59 -2.33 -2.09 -7.89
C LEU A 59 -3.37 -1.75 -8.96
N ASN A 60 -4.67 -1.81 -8.63
CA ASN A 60 -5.77 -1.68 -9.58
C ASN A 60 -5.66 -2.68 -10.75
N ASP A 61 -5.19 -3.90 -10.46
CA ASP A 61 -5.02 -4.99 -11.42
C ASP A 61 -6.19 -5.98 -11.33
N GLY A 62 -7.28 -5.66 -12.03
CA GLY A 62 -8.48 -6.49 -12.04
C GLY A 62 -8.32 -7.83 -12.73
N GLU A 63 -7.36 -7.97 -13.66
CA GLU A 63 -7.13 -9.20 -14.41
C GLU A 63 -6.43 -10.23 -13.52
N SER A 64 -5.33 -9.83 -12.87
CA SER A 64 -4.62 -10.70 -11.92
C SER A 64 -5.50 -11.06 -10.72
N PHE A 65 -6.30 -10.11 -10.21
CA PHE A 65 -7.29 -10.41 -9.17
C PHE A 65 -8.27 -11.50 -9.60
N LYS A 66 -8.90 -11.36 -10.77
CA LYS A 66 -9.87 -12.35 -11.29
C LYS A 66 -9.22 -13.69 -11.55
N ARG A 67 -8.03 -13.72 -12.14
CA ARG A 67 -7.28 -14.96 -12.40
C ARG A 67 -7.05 -15.72 -11.09
N LEU A 68 -6.47 -15.05 -10.09
CA LEU A 68 -6.16 -15.64 -8.81
C LEU A 68 -7.43 -16.08 -8.07
N PHE A 69 -8.44 -15.22 -8.04
CA PHE A 69 -9.71 -15.51 -7.40
C PHE A 69 -10.39 -16.74 -8.01
N ASN A 70 -10.56 -16.79 -9.34
CA ASN A 70 -11.21 -17.90 -10.02
C ASN A 70 -10.46 -19.21 -9.82
N HIS A 71 -9.12 -19.16 -9.79
CA HIS A 71 -8.31 -20.35 -9.57
C HIS A 71 -8.53 -20.96 -8.18
N TYR A 72 -8.73 -20.12 -7.15
CA TYR A 72 -8.88 -20.56 -5.76
C TYR A 72 -10.30 -20.41 -5.20
N GLU A 73 -11.28 -20.01 -6.01
CA GLU A 73 -12.62 -19.64 -5.54
C GLU A 73 -13.29 -20.80 -4.79
N ASN A 74 -13.23 -22.01 -5.35
CA ASN A 74 -13.85 -23.19 -4.73
C ASN A 74 -13.19 -23.50 -3.37
N ILE A 75 -11.86 -23.44 -3.29
CA ILE A 75 -11.12 -23.68 -2.05
C ILE A 75 -11.50 -22.62 -1.00
N LEU A 76 -11.56 -21.35 -1.39
CA LEU A 76 -11.90 -20.24 -0.50
C LEU A 76 -13.37 -20.28 -0.04
N LYS A 77 -14.30 -20.70 -0.90
CA LYS A 77 -15.73 -20.85 -0.58
C LYS A 77 -15.98 -22.05 0.34
N GLU A 78 -15.33 -23.18 0.09
CA GLU A 78 -15.48 -24.40 0.87
C GLU A 78 -14.77 -24.31 2.23
N HIS A 79 -13.80 -23.39 2.38
CA HIS A 79 -13.08 -23.18 3.62
C HIS A 79 -14.04 -22.91 4.79
N THR A 80 -13.92 -23.68 5.87
CA THR A 80 -14.86 -23.61 7.01
C THR A 80 -14.55 -22.48 7.98
N ASN A 81 -13.32 -21.94 7.96
CA ASN A 81 -12.91 -20.85 8.84
C ASN A 81 -13.69 -19.55 8.53
N PRO A 82 -14.52 -19.05 9.47
CA PRO A 82 -15.31 -17.84 9.27
C PRO A 82 -14.48 -16.57 9.07
N PHE A 83 -13.25 -16.52 9.60
CA PHE A 83 -12.35 -15.38 9.42
C PHE A 83 -11.93 -15.23 7.96
N ILE A 84 -11.53 -16.34 7.32
CA ILE A 84 -11.17 -16.38 5.89
C ILE A 84 -12.37 -15.96 5.04
N ARG A 85 -13.57 -16.47 5.33
CA ARG A 85 -14.80 -16.06 4.63
C ARG A 85 -15.11 -14.58 4.81
N THR A 86 -14.93 -14.05 6.02
CA THR A 86 -15.12 -12.62 6.30
C THR A 86 -14.16 -11.78 5.46
N LYS A 87 -12.86 -12.07 5.52
CA LYS A 87 -11.83 -11.37 4.75
C LYS A 87 -12.09 -11.49 3.25
N MET A 88 -12.55 -12.64 2.78
CA MET A 88 -12.81 -12.85 1.37
C MET A 88 -13.98 -12.01 0.85
N ASN A 89 -15.09 -11.97 1.59
CA ASN A 89 -16.21 -11.09 1.26
C ASN A 89 -15.78 -9.61 1.30
N LEU A 90 -14.92 -9.24 2.25
CA LEU A 90 -14.38 -7.88 2.31
C LEU A 90 -13.59 -7.53 1.03
N LEU A 91 -12.68 -8.41 0.60
CA LEU A 91 -11.85 -8.21 -0.61
C LEU A 91 -12.70 -8.18 -1.89
N LEU A 92 -13.71 -9.03 -2.01
CA LEU A 92 -14.65 -8.96 -3.14
C LEU A 92 -15.41 -7.63 -3.14
N GLY A 93 -15.84 -7.16 -1.97
CA GLY A 93 -16.41 -5.83 -1.80
C GLY A 93 -15.46 -4.73 -2.29
N HIS A 94 -14.18 -4.79 -1.93
CA HIS A 94 -13.14 -3.84 -2.39
C HIS A 94 -12.93 -3.89 -3.90
N TYR A 95 -12.84 -5.10 -4.47
CA TYR A 95 -12.70 -5.29 -5.91
C TYR A 95 -13.86 -4.61 -6.66
N TYR A 96 -15.10 -4.85 -6.26
CA TYR A 96 -16.26 -4.23 -6.92
C TYR A 96 -16.37 -2.73 -6.67
N LEU A 97 -15.91 -2.23 -5.52
CA LEU A 97 -15.87 -0.80 -5.22
C LEU A 97 -14.86 -0.05 -6.12
N HIS A 98 -13.66 -0.60 -6.26
CA HIS A 98 -12.50 0.12 -6.80
C HIS A 98 -12.18 -0.22 -8.26
N ILE A 99 -12.37 -1.47 -8.66
CA ILE A 99 -11.98 -1.98 -9.98
C ILE A 99 -13.22 -2.29 -10.83
N GLY A 100 -14.13 -3.09 -10.27
CA GLY A 100 -15.33 -3.53 -11.00
C GLY A 100 -16.35 -2.42 -11.21
N HIS A 101 -16.35 -1.40 -10.35
CA HIS A 101 -17.33 -0.31 -10.31
C HIS A 101 -18.80 -0.77 -10.28
N ASP A 102 -19.05 -1.97 -9.74
CA ASP A 102 -20.39 -2.49 -9.48
C ASP A 102 -20.74 -2.28 -8.01
N TYR A 103 -21.42 -1.17 -7.75
CA TYR A 103 -21.74 -0.79 -6.38
C TYR A 103 -22.86 -1.63 -5.76
N GLU A 104 -23.65 -2.38 -6.53
CA GLU A 104 -24.67 -3.28 -5.98
C GLU A 104 -24.00 -4.53 -5.42
N GLU A 105 -23.17 -5.19 -6.23
CA GLU A 105 -22.37 -6.34 -5.80
C GLU A 105 -21.47 -5.98 -4.61
N CYS A 106 -20.79 -4.83 -4.70
CA CYS A 106 -19.98 -4.30 -3.61
C CYS A 106 -20.74 -4.26 -2.27
N LEU A 107 -21.97 -3.75 -2.26
CA LEU A 107 -22.78 -3.65 -1.04
C LEU A 107 -23.21 -5.02 -0.52
N GLN A 108 -23.56 -5.95 -1.42
CA GLN A 108 -23.90 -7.32 -1.01
C GLN A 108 -22.71 -8.01 -0.33
N TYR A 109 -21.50 -7.88 -0.87
CA TYR A 109 -20.29 -8.47 -0.28
C TYR A 109 -19.93 -7.81 1.05
N TYR A 110 -19.98 -6.47 1.16
CA TYR A 110 -19.78 -5.82 2.45
C TYR A 110 -20.84 -6.22 3.48
N GLN A 111 -22.10 -6.36 3.09
CA GLN A 111 -23.15 -6.82 3.99
C GLN A 111 -22.86 -8.23 4.51
N LYS A 112 -22.47 -9.17 3.65
CA LYS A 112 -22.03 -10.52 4.05
C LYS A 112 -20.84 -10.46 5.02
N SER A 113 -19.85 -9.63 4.72
CA SER A 113 -18.68 -9.43 5.59
C SER A 113 -19.08 -8.86 6.96
N ILE A 114 -19.97 -7.87 7.00
CA ILE A 114 -20.48 -7.26 8.24
C ILE A 114 -21.21 -8.31 9.08
N SER A 115 -22.10 -9.09 8.46
CA SER A 115 -22.85 -10.14 9.16
C SER A 115 -21.93 -11.18 9.81
N LEU A 116 -20.94 -11.68 9.07
CA LEU A 116 -19.96 -12.63 9.61
C LEU A 116 -19.08 -11.99 10.68
N ALA A 117 -18.53 -10.80 10.41
CA ALA A 117 -17.67 -10.11 11.36
C ALA A 117 -18.41 -9.80 12.68
N PHE A 118 -19.70 -9.46 12.60
CA PHE A 118 -20.54 -9.27 13.78
C PHE A 118 -20.77 -10.59 14.54
N GLN A 119 -21.16 -11.66 13.83
CA GLN A 119 -21.44 -12.97 14.42
C GLN A 119 -20.24 -13.55 15.18
N TYR A 120 -19.04 -13.40 14.61
CA TYR A 120 -17.80 -13.97 15.16
C TYR A 120 -16.93 -12.95 15.91
N GLN A 121 -17.45 -11.74 16.15
CA GLN A 121 -16.77 -10.66 16.89
C GLN A 121 -15.43 -10.23 16.26
N TYR A 122 -15.32 -10.29 14.93
CA TYR A 122 -14.20 -9.76 14.17
C TYR A 122 -14.30 -8.24 14.01
N HIS A 123 -14.11 -7.56 15.13
CA HIS A 123 -14.24 -6.12 15.30
C HIS A 123 -13.51 -5.27 14.25
N LEU A 124 -12.27 -5.63 13.91
CA LEU A 124 -11.49 -4.91 12.90
C LEU A 124 -12.14 -5.00 11.52
N GLN A 125 -12.45 -6.22 11.07
CA GLN A 125 -13.08 -6.48 9.77
C GLN A 125 -14.47 -5.85 9.69
N LEU A 126 -15.21 -5.83 10.80
CA LEU A 126 -16.49 -5.16 10.89
C LEU A 126 -16.36 -3.68 10.55
N VAL A 127 -15.45 -2.96 11.22
CA VAL A 127 -15.23 -1.52 10.97
C VAL A 127 -14.76 -1.25 9.54
N VAL A 128 -13.82 -2.06 9.03
CA VAL A 128 -13.35 -1.92 7.65
C VAL A 128 -14.50 -2.10 6.66
N ALA A 129 -15.36 -3.11 6.86
CA ALA A 129 -16.51 -3.32 6.00
C ALA A 129 -17.54 -2.17 6.09
N ILE A 130 -17.82 -1.65 7.28
CA ILE A 130 -18.72 -0.49 7.49
C ILE A 130 -18.20 0.76 6.77
N ASN A 131 -16.89 1.03 6.89
CA ASN A 131 -16.26 2.20 6.28
C ASN A 131 -16.37 2.14 4.76
N ASN A 132 -16.08 0.97 4.19
CA ASN A 132 -16.11 0.79 2.75
C ASN A 132 -17.53 0.70 2.19
N MET A 133 -18.47 0.11 2.93
CA MET A 133 -19.90 0.16 2.58
C MET A 133 -20.41 1.60 2.56
N THR A 134 -19.94 2.45 3.47
CA THR A 134 -20.23 3.88 3.46
C THR A 134 -19.68 4.57 2.22
N ALA A 135 -18.44 4.26 1.82
CA ALA A 135 -17.87 4.77 0.57
C ALA A 135 -18.69 4.34 -0.65
N ALA A 136 -19.17 3.09 -0.70
CA ALA A 136 -20.06 2.59 -1.75
C ALA A 136 -21.41 3.34 -1.76
N PHE A 137 -21.99 3.62 -0.59
CA PHE A 137 -23.19 4.45 -0.48
C PHE A 137 -22.99 5.87 -1.04
N GLU A 138 -21.84 6.50 -0.76
CA GLU A 138 -21.53 7.82 -1.34
C GLU A 138 -21.44 7.76 -2.87
N LYS A 139 -20.81 6.72 -3.43
CA LYS A 139 -20.71 6.50 -4.89
C LYS A 139 -22.05 6.25 -5.55
N ARG A 140 -23.00 5.62 -4.84
CA ARG A 140 -24.38 5.45 -5.30
C ARG A 140 -25.29 6.64 -5.02
N HIS A 141 -24.77 7.73 -4.47
CA HIS A 141 -25.55 8.89 -4.07
C HIS A 141 -26.72 8.53 -3.13
N VAL A 142 -26.52 7.55 -2.25
CA VAL A 142 -27.49 7.20 -1.22
C VAL A 142 -27.73 8.45 -0.34
N PRO A 143 -28.99 8.75 0.03
CA PRO A 143 -29.29 9.91 0.85
C PRO A 143 -28.46 9.93 2.14
N ILE A 144 -27.85 11.07 2.44
CA ILE A 144 -26.92 11.19 3.57
C ILE A 144 -27.55 10.83 4.92
N GLN A 145 -28.87 11.02 5.06
CA GLN A 145 -29.61 10.61 6.24
C GLN A 145 -29.61 9.09 6.41
N THR A 146 -29.72 8.32 5.31
CA THR A 146 -29.64 6.86 5.33
C THR A 146 -28.24 6.39 5.73
N ILE A 147 -27.20 7.01 5.17
CA ILE A 147 -25.80 6.74 5.54
C ILE A 147 -25.58 7.02 7.03
N TYR A 148 -26.13 8.12 7.54
CA TYR A 148 -26.04 8.46 8.96
C TYR A 148 -26.72 7.43 9.86
N GLN A 149 -27.91 6.91 9.50
CA GLN A 149 -28.56 5.87 10.30
C GLN A 149 -27.74 4.57 10.30
N PHE A 150 -27.21 4.18 9.14
CA PHE A 150 -26.32 3.03 9.01
C PHE A 150 -25.08 3.18 9.90
N LEU A 151 -24.35 4.30 9.79
CA LEU A 151 -23.17 4.55 10.62
C LEU A 151 -23.53 4.65 12.10
N LYS A 152 -24.61 5.36 12.47
CA LYS A 152 -25.02 5.50 13.86
C LYS A 152 -25.28 4.13 14.51
N PHE A 153 -25.94 3.23 13.81
CA PHE A 153 -26.20 1.87 14.32
C PHE A 153 -24.91 1.07 14.49
N ASN A 154 -24.04 1.11 13.48
CA ASN A 154 -22.85 0.27 13.44
C ASN A 154 -21.69 0.81 14.29
N MET A 155 -21.59 2.12 14.48
CA MET A 155 -20.54 2.72 15.33
C MET A 155 -20.75 2.43 16.82
N ILE A 156 -21.98 2.17 17.27
CA ILE A 156 -22.24 1.68 18.64
C ILE A 156 -21.55 0.33 18.87
N VAL A 157 -21.47 -0.51 17.84
CA VAL A 157 -20.77 -1.78 17.90
C VAL A 157 -19.26 -1.55 17.86
N ALA A 158 -18.78 -0.58 17.07
CA ALA A 158 -17.38 -0.20 17.03
C ALA A 158 -16.87 0.35 18.37
N GLU A 159 -17.71 1.01 19.18
CA GLU A 159 -17.35 1.48 20.53
C GLU A 159 -17.02 0.33 21.50
N LYS A 160 -17.37 -0.93 21.18
CA LYS A 160 -17.06 -2.13 21.98
C LYS A 160 -15.70 -2.76 21.64
N ILE A 161 -14.97 -2.22 20.67
CA ILE A 161 -13.67 -2.74 20.23
C ILE A 161 -12.63 -2.41 21.29
N GLU A 162 -11.84 -3.41 21.72
CA GLU A 162 -10.78 -3.23 22.72
C GLU A 162 -9.63 -2.36 22.16
N ASP A 163 -9.23 -2.59 20.91
CA ASP A 163 -8.24 -1.75 20.21
C ASP A 163 -8.88 -0.51 19.57
N GLN A 164 -9.21 0.45 20.43
CA GLN A 164 -9.73 1.77 20.04
C GLN A 164 -8.66 2.69 19.42
N ASN A 165 -7.42 2.22 19.28
CA ASN A 165 -6.32 2.96 18.67
C ASN A 165 -5.96 2.46 17.26
N SER A 166 -6.56 1.35 16.82
CA SER A 166 -6.40 0.86 15.44
C SER A 166 -6.80 1.93 14.41
N ASN A 167 -6.04 2.03 13.32
CA ASN A 167 -6.31 2.97 12.23
C ASN A 167 -7.74 2.82 11.67
N SER A 168 -8.24 1.59 11.56
CA SER A 168 -9.60 1.32 11.06
C SER A 168 -10.67 1.90 11.99
N TYR A 169 -10.51 1.78 13.31
CA TYR A 169 -11.44 2.37 14.29
C TYR A 169 -11.49 3.89 14.18
N VAL A 170 -10.32 4.53 14.04
CA VAL A 170 -10.19 5.97 13.81
C VAL A 170 -10.91 6.35 12.51
N GLU A 171 -10.67 5.63 11.43
CA GLU A 171 -11.27 5.92 10.13
C GLU A 171 -12.79 5.85 10.13
N GLY A 172 -13.37 4.89 10.85
CA GLY A 172 -14.83 4.82 10.99
C GLY A 172 -15.40 6.01 11.74
N HIS A 173 -14.71 6.48 12.77
CA HIS A 173 -15.10 7.71 13.48
C HIS A 173 -14.96 8.95 12.60
N LEU A 174 -13.86 9.08 11.85
CA LEU A 174 -13.67 10.21 10.93
C LEU A 174 -14.77 10.26 9.85
N MET A 175 -15.16 9.10 9.30
CA MET A 175 -16.28 9.02 8.37
C MET A 175 -17.60 9.43 9.03
N TYR A 176 -17.85 8.93 10.24
CA TYR A 176 -19.04 9.30 11.01
C TYR A 176 -19.11 10.80 11.32
N PHE A 177 -17.98 11.41 11.69
CA PHE A 177 -17.88 12.85 11.90
C PHE A 177 -18.20 13.64 10.63
N ARG A 178 -17.63 13.25 9.48
CA ARG A 178 -17.91 13.87 8.19
C ARG A 178 -19.40 13.87 7.85
N ILE A 179 -20.06 12.71 7.98
CA ILE A 179 -21.49 12.57 7.68
C ILE A 179 -22.34 13.43 8.64
N MET A 180 -22.00 13.47 9.93
CA MET A 180 -22.68 14.34 10.89
C MET A 180 -22.47 15.84 10.60
N THR A 181 -21.26 16.24 10.18
CA THR A 181 -20.98 17.62 9.76
C THR A 181 -21.81 18.02 8.55
N MET A 182 -21.95 17.14 7.56
CA MET A 182 -22.81 17.40 6.40
C MET A 182 -24.29 17.51 6.77
N LEU A 183 -24.74 16.79 7.80
CA LEU A 183 -26.06 16.93 8.41
C LEU A 183 -26.18 18.13 9.37
N ARG A 184 -25.18 19.01 9.44
CA ARG A 184 -25.13 20.19 10.31
C ARG A 184 -25.27 19.87 11.80
N LYS A 185 -24.86 18.67 12.23
CA LYS A 185 -24.87 18.24 13.64
C LYS A 185 -23.59 18.69 14.37
N PHE A 186 -23.21 19.95 14.22
CA PHE A 186 -21.87 20.46 14.57
C PHE A 186 -21.51 20.27 16.04
N ASP A 187 -22.41 20.56 16.97
CA ASP A 187 -22.11 20.44 18.41
C ASP A 187 -21.88 18.99 18.84
N ASN A 188 -22.58 18.04 18.22
CA ASN A 188 -22.37 16.61 18.49
C ASN A 188 -21.01 16.15 17.94
N VAL A 189 -20.65 16.59 16.72
CA VAL A 189 -19.32 16.31 16.14
C VAL A 189 -18.21 16.87 17.02
N LYS A 190 -18.30 18.16 17.39
CA LYS A 190 -17.31 18.82 18.26
C LYS A 190 -17.13 18.08 19.59
N ARG A 191 -18.24 17.70 20.24
CA ARG A 191 -18.21 16.94 21.50
C ARG A 191 -17.55 15.57 21.34
N LYS A 192 -17.94 14.79 20.32
CA LYS A 192 -17.35 13.47 20.07
C LYS A 192 -15.86 13.56 19.71
N ILE A 193 -15.47 14.55 18.92
CA ILE A 193 -14.06 14.79 18.60
C ILE A 193 -13.26 15.16 19.85
N ALA A 194 -13.79 16.01 20.74
CA ALA A 194 -13.10 16.36 21.98
C ALA A 194 -12.79 15.11 22.82
N LEU A 195 -13.77 14.24 23.04
CA LEU A 195 -13.59 12.95 23.72
C LEU A 195 -12.57 12.05 22.97
N PHE A 196 -12.56 12.11 21.65
CA PHE A 196 -11.61 11.33 20.84
C PHE A 196 -10.17 11.84 21.02
N LEU A 197 -9.97 13.16 21.10
CA LEU A 197 -8.68 13.80 21.32
C LEU A 197 -8.12 13.63 22.74
N GLU A 198 -8.96 13.28 23.71
CA GLU A 198 -8.55 12.92 25.08
C GLU A 198 -7.86 11.54 25.14
N LYS A 199 -8.01 10.72 24.11
CA LYS A 199 -7.34 9.41 24.01
C LYS A 199 -5.86 9.57 23.67
N ASP A 200 -5.07 8.53 23.98
CA ASP A 200 -3.66 8.45 23.60
C ASP A 200 -3.49 8.12 22.11
N LEU A 201 -3.68 9.13 21.27
CA LEU A 201 -3.55 9.03 19.82
C LEU A 201 -2.12 9.36 19.38
N ASN A 202 -1.58 8.54 18.48
CA ASN A 202 -0.36 8.88 17.76
C ASN A 202 -0.53 10.20 16.96
N ASN A 203 0.59 10.85 16.62
CA ASN A 203 0.58 12.18 15.98
C ASN A 203 -0.18 12.20 14.65
N MET A 204 -0.03 11.17 13.81
CA MET A 204 -0.75 11.08 12.53
C MET A 204 -2.26 11.06 12.74
N THR A 205 -2.73 10.19 13.62
CA THR A 205 -4.14 10.06 13.98
C THR A 205 -4.68 11.36 14.58
N ARG A 206 -3.92 11.99 15.47
CA ARG A 206 -4.27 13.28 16.07
C ARG A 206 -4.44 14.38 15.01
N VAL A 207 -3.55 14.45 14.02
CA VAL A 207 -3.67 15.40 12.89
C VAL A 207 -4.95 15.13 12.09
N ARG A 208 -5.29 13.87 11.79
CA ARG A 208 -6.53 13.52 11.05
C ARG A 208 -7.78 13.93 11.81
N VAL A 209 -7.80 13.74 13.13
CA VAL A 209 -8.92 14.13 14.00
C VAL A 209 -9.04 15.66 14.11
N LEU A 210 -7.92 16.36 14.27
CA LEU A 210 -7.90 17.83 14.20
C LEU A 210 -8.35 18.34 12.84
N HIS A 211 -8.04 17.62 11.76
CA HIS A 211 -8.54 17.92 10.41
C HIS A 211 -10.07 17.80 10.32
N ALA A 212 -10.67 16.75 10.89
CA ALA A 212 -12.13 16.65 10.97
C ALA A 212 -12.74 17.79 11.80
N LEU A 213 -12.09 18.21 12.89
CA LEU A 213 -12.55 19.31 13.74
C LEU A 213 -12.54 20.65 13.00
N GLN A 214 -11.41 21.01 12.38
CA GLN A 214 -11.29 22.28 11.65
C GLN A 214 -12.32 22.36 10.51
N TYR A 215 -12.60 21.25 9.84
CA TYR A 215 -13.57 21.19 8.76
C TYR A 215 -15.00 21.37 9.30
N CYS A 216 -15.31 20.75 10.43
CA CYS A 216 -16.57 20.95 11.13
C CYS A 216 -16.76 22.41 11.56
N GLN A 217 -15.75 23.03 12.16
CA GLN A 217 -15.77 24.43 12.58
C GLN A 217 -15.94 25.37 11.39
N TYR A 218 -15.19 25.16 10.31
CA TYR A 218 -15.34 25.93 9.07
C TYR A 218 -16.78 25.85 8.53
N THR A 219 -17.32 24.64 8.46
CA THR A 219 -18.68 24.41 7.93
C THR A 219 -19.76 25.04 8.82
N ALA A 220 -19.50 25.15 10.12
CA ALA A 220 -20.37 25.82 11.08
C ALA A 220 -20.24 27.37 11.06
N GLY A 221 -19.32 27.93 10.27
CA GLY A 221 -19.02 29.37 10.25
C GLY A 221 -18.10 29.84 11.38
N GLU A 222 -17.53 28.92 12.16
CA GLU A 222 -16.57 29.17 13.25
C GLU A 222 -15.15 29.34 12.70
N TYR A 223 -14.96 30.33 11.83
CA TYR A 223 -13.74 30.47 11.03
C TYR A 223 -12.47 30.72 11.86
N ILE A 224 -12.58 31.48 12.96
CA ILE A 224 -11.44 31.75 13.87
C ILE A 224 -10.98 30.44 14.52
N GLN A 225 -11.91 29.68 15.08
CA GLN A 225 -11.63 28.39 15.71
C GLN A 225 -11.07 27.38 14.70
N SER A 226 -11.61 27.37 13.47
CA SER A 226 -11.09 26.54 12.38
C SER A 226 -9.62 26.85 12.08
N LEU A 227 -9.25 28.14 11.99
CA LEU A 227 -7.86 28.58 11.79
C LEU A 227 -6.95 28.19 12.97
N GLU A 228 -7.42 28.34 14.21
CA GLU A 228 -6.66 27.93 15.40
C GLU A 228 -6.41 26.42 15.44
N THR A 229 -7.44 25.62 15.16
CA THR A 229 -7.33 24.16 15.07
C THR A 229 -6.39 23.75 13.93
N SER A 230 -6.44 24.45 12.79
CA SER A 230 -5.52 24.23 11.67
C SER A 230 -4.06 24.45 12.07
N LYS A 231 -3.78 25.54 12.81
CA LYS A 231 -2.43 25.83 13.33
C LYS A 231 -1.94 24.75 14.28
N LYS A 232 -2.80 24.24 15.17
CA LYS A 232 -2.46 23.11 16.06
C LYS A 232 -2.07 21.86 15.26
N ALA A 233 -2.79 21.56 14.19
CA ALA A 233 -2.47 20.42 13.31
C ALA A 233 -1.14 20.62 12.57
N LEU A 234 -0.87 21.83 12.07
CA LEU A 234 0.41 22.14 11.40
C LEU A 234 1.60 22.01 12.35
N ILE A 235 1.49 22.47 13.59
CA ILE A 235 2.56 22.34 14.59
C ILE A 235 2.97 20.87 14.76
N ILE A 236 2.00 19.95 14.82
CA ILE A 236 2.31 18.51 14.92
C ILE A 236 3.03 18.00 13.68
N LEU A 237 2.57 18.37 12.47
CA LEU A 237 3.22 17.97 11.22
C LEU A 237 4.65 18.50 11.09
N GLU A 238 4.91 19.71 11.59
CA GLU A 238 6.23 20.35 11.53
C GLU A 238 7.21 19.79 12.56
N GLN A 239 6.73 19.45 13.76
CA GLN A 239 7.54 18.94 14.86
C GLN A 239 7.88 17.46 14.72
N ASP A 240 7.01 16.66 14.12
CA ASP A 240 7.25 15.24 13.91
C ASP A 240 7.97 14.99 12.58
N SER A 241 9.24 14.62 12.64
CA SER A 241 10.05 14.35 11.45
C SER A 241 9.48 13.23 10.56
N ALA A 242 8.77 12.26 11.14
CA ALA A 242 8.13 11.19 10.38
C ALA A 242 6.94 11.71 9.55
N LEU A 243 6.37 12.86 9.91
CA LEU A 243 5.20 13.44 9.25
C LEU A 243 5.54 14.52 8.22
N LYS A 244 6.80 14.96 8.12
CA LYS A 244 7.22 15.97 7.12
C LYS A 244 6.90 15.57 5.68
N GLY A 245 6.91 14.26 5.38
CA GLY A 245 6.54 13.70 4.08
C GLY A 245 5.03 13.58 3.82
N TYR A 246 4.17 13.92 4.78
CA TYR A 246 2.72 13.77 4.70
C TYR A 246 2.06 14.93 3.94
N VAL A 247 2.37 15.05 2.66
CA VAL A 247 1.92 16.12 1.75
C VAL A 247 0.40 16.31 1.77
N ALA A 248 -0.38 15.21 1.79
CA ALA A 248 -1.84 15.27 1.82
C ALA A 248 -2.39 15.92 3.11
N GLY A 249 -1.69 15.80 4.24
CA GLY A 249 -2.05 16.48 5.48
C GLY A 249 -1.95 17.99 5.33
N TYR A 250 -0.79 18.46 4.85
CA TYR A 250 -0.57 19.88 4.60
C TYR A 250 -1.55 20.46 3.58
N GLU A 251 -1.76 19.78 2.45
CA GLU A 251 -2.71 20.20 1.41
C GLU A 251 -4.11 20.44 2.00
N ASN A 252 -4.62 19.48 2.76
CA ASN A 252 -5.96 19.53 3.34
C ASN A 252 -6.11 20.63 4.40
N ILE A 253 -5.11 20.81 5.27
CA ILE A 253 -5.12 21.87 6.27
C ILE A 253 -5.09 23.25 5.59
N TYR A 254 -4.15 23.49 4.67
CA TYR A 254 -4.06 24.78 3.97
C TYR A 254 -5.27 25.06 3.09
N LYS A 255 -5.93 24.03 2.52
CA LYS A 255 -7.21 24.20 1.83
C LYS A 255 -8.27 24.83 2.75
N THR A 256 -8.41 24.32 3.96
CA THR A 256 -9.40 24.83 4.93
C THR A 256 -9.01 26.22 5.43
N MET A 257 -7.72 26.44 5.74
CA MET A 257 -7.23 27.77 6.16
C MET A 257 -7.45 28.84 5.08
N LYS A 258 -7.18 28.51 3.81
CA LYS A 258 -7.45 29.37 2.66
C LYS A 258 -8.93 29.75 2.60
N LEU A 259 -9.83 28.77 2.74
CA LEU A 259 -11.27 29.00 2.69
C LEU A 259 -11.77 29.85 3.86
N ALA A 260 -11.31 29.58 5.09
CA ALA A 260 -11.66 30.36 6.27
C ALA A 260 -11.16 31.82 6.17
N ALA A 261 -9.91 32.01 5.76
CA ALA A 261 -9.33 33.34 5.56
C ALA A 261 -10.05 34.13 4.47
N LYS A 262 -10.49 33.46 3.39
CA LYS A 262 -11.31 34.07 2.33
C LYS A 262 -12.65 34.53 2.86
N ALA A 263 -13.36 33.66 3.60
CA ALA A 263 -14.68 33.97 4.15
C ALA A 263 -14.64 35.17 5.11
N MET A 264 -13.51 35.38 5.79
CA MET A 264 -13.29 36.49 6.72
C MET A 264 -12.62 37.73 6.09
N ASN A 265 -12.29 37.72 4.79
CA ASN A 265 -11.50 38.76 4.13
C ASN A 265 -10.16 39.08 4.81
N LEU A 266 -9.45 38.06 5.31
CA LEU A 266 -8.18 38.27 6.01
C LEU A 266 -7.02 38.51 5.02
N PRO A 267 -6.05 39.38 5.35
CA PRO A 267 -4.90 39.67 4.49
C PRO A 267 -4.01 38.44 4.24
N VAL A 268 -4.02 37.47 5.16
CA VAL A 268 -3.25 36.22 5.07
C VAL A 268 -3.79 35.23 4.02
N TYR A 269 -4.94 35.50 3.40
CA TYR A 269 -5.55 34.64 2.37
C TYR A 269 -4.54 34.22 1.28
N LYS A 270 -3.83 35.20 0.70
CA LYS A 270 -2.88 34.93 -0.40
C LYS A 270 -1.73 34.02 0.03
N ALA A 271 -1.26 34.15 1.27
CA ALA A 271 -0.20 33.29 1.81
C ALA A 271 -0.70 31.84 1.96
N TYR A 272 -1.90 31.63 2.50
CA TYR A 272 -2.47 30.28 2.59
C TYR A 272 -2.80 29.68 1.22
N GLU A 273 -3.22 30.50 0.26
CA GLU A 273 -3.43 30.07 -1.13
C GLU A 273 -2.13 29.59 -1.78
N GLN A 274 -1.03 30.32 -1.61
CA GLN A 274 0.29 29.90 -2.11
C GLN A 274 0.74 28.58 -1.49
N GLN A 275 0.57 28.39 -0.17
CA GLN A 275 0.91 27.15 0.51
C GLN A 275 0.06 25.98 0.03
N TYR A 276 -1.25 26.17 -0.12
CA TYR A 276 -2.14 25.16 -0.69
C TYR A 276 -1.68 24.73 -2.09
N GLU A 277 -1.40 25.67 -2.98
CA GLU A 277 -0.94 25.36 -4.34
C GLU A 277 0.42 24.66 -4.36
N HIS A 278 1.33 25.01 -3.45
CA HIS A 278 2.61 24.33 -3.30
C HIS A 278 2.43 22.84 -2.96
N TYR A 279 1.67 22.53 -1.90
CA TYR A 279 1.45 21.14 -1.48
C TYR A 279 0.59 20.35 -2.47
N ARG A 280 -0.38 20.98 -3.13
CA ARG A 280 -1.14 20.35 -4.22
C ARG A 280 -0.22 19.88 -5.36
N ARG A 281 0.69 20.76 -5.81
CA ARG A 281 1.68 20.44 -6.86
C ARG A 281 2.65 19.35 -6.41
N LEU A 282 3.15 19.40 -5.17
CA LEU A 282 3.99 18.32 -4.63
C LEU A 282 3.25 16.97 -4.63
N GLY A 283 1.97 16.96 -4.28
CA GLY A 283 1.13 15.77 -4.35
C GLY A 283 0.98 15.22 -5.77
N GLU A 284 0.83 16.10 -6.77
CA GLU A 284 0.79 15.73 -8.19
C GLU A 284 2.13 15.18 -8.68
N VAL A 285 3.25 15.81 -8.33
CA VAL A 285 4.60 15.33 -8.67
C VAL A 285 4.85 13.95 -8.07
N LYS A 286 4.52 13.72 -6.80
CA LYS A 286 4.67 12.40 -6.16
C LYS A 286 3.87 11.32 -6.90
N LYS A 287 2.64 11.62 -7.33
CA LYS A 287 1.83 10.72 -8.16
C LYS A 287 2.47 10.44 -9.52
N GLN A 288 3.08 11.44 -10.15
CA GLN A 288 3.74 11.28 -11.45
C GLN A 288 5.05 10.51 -11.36
N ILE A 289 5.89 10.75 -10.34
CA ILE A 289 7.14 10.01 -10.11
C ILE A 289 6.82 8.53 -9.93
N ASN A 290 5.83 8.20 -9.09
CA ASN A 290 5.37 6.83 -8.89
C ASN A 290 4.88 6.17 -10.20
N LYS A 291 4.45 6.98 -11.18
CA LYS A 291 4.02 6.51 -12.51
C LYS A 291 5.16 6.46 -13.54
N LYS A 292 6.19 7.31 -13.44
CA LYS A 292 7.28 7.46 -14.42
C LYS A 292 8.52 6.62 -14.13
N VAL A 293 8.84 6.35 -12.86
CA VAL A 293 9.94 5.45 -12.50
C VAL A 293 9.76 4.06 -13.13
N SER A 294 8.52 3.68 -13.49
CA SER A 294 8.26 2.44 -14.23
C SER A 294 8.54 2.48 -15.73
N ALA A 295 8.84 3.65 -16.34
CA ALA A 295 8.82 3.81 -17.80
C ALA A 295 10.12 4.35 -18.45
N GLU A 296 10.96 5.13 -17.74
CA GLU A 296 12.01 5.94 -18.40
C GLU A 296 13.46 5.39 -18.30
N ILE A 297 13.74 4.29 -17.59
CA ILE A 297 15.10 3.71 -17.51
C ILE A 297 15.53 3.00 -18.81
N HIS A 298 14.61 2.78 -19.76
CA HIS A 298 14.74 1.77 -20.80
C HIS A 298 15.44 2.17 -22.12
N VAL A 299 15.85 3.43 -22.33
CA VAL A 299 16.02 3.90 -23.72
C VAL A 299 17.46 3.96 -24.25
N ASN A 300 18.52 3.95 -23.43
CA ASN A 300 19.87 4.27 -23.93
C ASN A 300 21.02 3.29 -23.60
N MET A 301 20.75 2.09 -23.06
CA MET A 301 21.82 1.13 -22.74
C MET A 301 21.70 -0.17 -23.56
N PRO A 302 22.78 -0.62 -24.25
CA PRO A 302 22.77 -1.85 -25.06
C PRO A 302 22.49 -3.10 -24.22
N HIS A 303 22.00 -4.17 -24.87
CA HIS A 303 21.72 -5.49 -24.25
C HIS A 303 20.68 -5.48 -23.13
N PHE A 304 19.81 -4.47 -23.12
CA PHE A 304 18.60 -4.48 -22.33
C PHE A 304 17.61 -5.51 -22.89
N LEU A 305 17.09 -6.37 -22.02
CA LEU A 305 16.02 -7.31 -22.33
C LEU A 305 14.79 -6.98 -21.48
N LYS A 306 13.60 -7.23 -22.02
CA LYS A 306 12.39 -7.27 -21.20
C LYS A 306 12.51 -8.43 -20.22
N ALA A 307 11.98 -8.27 -19.01
CA ALA A 307 12.12 -9.27 -17.94
C ALA A 307 11.81 -10.71 -18.39
N LYS A 308 10.75 -10.91 -19.19
CA LYS A 308 10.41 -12.24 -19.75
C LYS A 308 11.53 -12.83 -20.61
N ASP A 309 12.06 -12.05 -21.53
CA ASP A 309 13.10 -12.49 -22.47
C ASP A 309 14.43 -12.67 -21.74
N PHE A 310 14.71 -11.80 -20.77
CA PHE A 310 15.86 -11.91 -19.86
C PHE A 310 15.82 -13.24 -19.08
N TYR A 311 14.69 -13.58 -18.45
CA TYR A 311 14.59 -14.85 -17.72
C TYR A 311 14.70 -16.06 -18.63
N ALA A 312 14.14 -16.01 -19.84
CA ALA A 312 14.30 -17.07 -20.82
C ALA A 312 15.78 -17.29 -21.19
N GLU A 313 16.57 -16.22 -21.29
CA GLU A 313 18.02 -16.32 -21.52
C GLU A 313 18.72 -16.98 -20.32
N VAL A 314 18.48 -16.49 -19.10
CA VAL A 314 19.07 -17.04 -17.87
C VAL A 314 18.73 -18.53 -17.71
N GLU A 315 17.51 -18.94 -18.05
CA GLU A 315 17.06 -20.34 -17.98
C GLU A 315 17.70 -21.25 -19.04
N SER A 316 18.12 -20.66 -20.16
CA SER A 316 18.69 -21.40 -21.29
C SER A 316 20.21 -21.55 -21.24
N ALA A 317 20.89 -20.88 -20.31
CA ALA A 317 22.33 -20.74 -20.28
C ALA A 317 22.94 -20.85 -18.87
N THR A 318 24.14 -21.41 -18.79
CA THR A 318 24.96 -21.40 -17.57
C THR A 318 25.70 -20.07 -17.45
N GLY A 319 25.69 -19.46 -16.26
CA GLY A 319 26.34 -18.16 -16.06
C GLY A 319 26.16 -17.60 -14.65
N THR A 320 26.62 -16.37 -14.41
CA THR A 320 26.46 -15.65 -13.14
C THR A 320 25.33 -14.66 -13.27
N PHE A 321 24.34 -14.77 -12.37
CA PHE A 321 23.27 -13.79 -12.25
C PHE A 321 23.52 -12.91 -11.02
N ILE A 322 23.46 -11.60 -11.22
CA ILE A 322 23.72 -10.58 -10.21
C ILE A 322 22.48 -9.70 -10.10
N LEU A 323 22.04 -9.47 -8.87
CA LEU A 323 20.94 -8.58 -8.54
C LEU A 323 21.46 -7.38 -7.77
N ILE A 324 21.15 -6.17 -8.22
CA ILE A 324 21.68 -4.92 -7.65
C ILE A 324 20.57 -3.90 -7.47
N GLN A 325 20.59 -3.09 -6.40
CA GLN A 325 19.59 -2.04 -6.22
C GLN A 325 19.64 -0.97 -7.33
N HIS A 326 18.46 -0.42 -7.65
CA HIS A 326 18.30 0.49 -8.79
C HIS A 326 19.12 1.79 -8.67
N ALA A 327 19.44 2.25 -7.46
CA ALA A 327 20.19 3.50 -7.24
C ALA A 327 21.61 3.46 -7.84
N ASP A 328 22.21 2.26 -7.92
CA ASP A 328 23.61 2.08 -8.28
C ASP A 328 23.79 1.63 -9.75
N ALA A 329 22.67 1.33 -10.41
CA ALA A 329 22.54 0.92 -11.80
C ALA A 329 23.47 1.65 -12.80
N ALA A 330 23.41 2.98 -12.77
CA ALA A 330 24.11 3.84 -13.72
C ALA A 330 25.63 3.82 -13.53
N SER A 331 26.10 3.50 -12.33
CA SER A 331 27.52 3.40 -11.98
C SER A 331 28.10 2.03 -12.33
N ILE A 332 27.29 0.98 -12.27
CA ILE A 332 27.76 -0.42 -12.38
C ILE A 332 27.74 -0.93 -13.81
N LEU A 333 26.65 -0.68 -14.55
CA LEU A 333 26.48 -1.23 -15.89
C LEU A 333 27.65 -0.91 -16.84
N PRO A 334 28.26 0.31 -16.82
CA PRO A 334 29.47 0.57 -17.58
C PRO A 334 30.67 -0.30 -17.17
N VAL A 335 30.90 -0.44 -15.86
CA VAL A 335 32.03 -1.20 -15.30
C VAL A 335 31.95 -2.69 -15.67
N VAL A 336 30.75 -3.27 -15.58
CA VAL A 336 30.54 -4.69 -15.90
C VAL A 336 30.66 -4.93 -17.41
N LYS A 337 30.09 -4.03 -18.22
CA LYS A 337 30.09 -4.17 -19.69
C LYS A 337 31.50 -4.10 -20.29
N ASP A 338 32.38 -3.30 -19.71
CA ASP A 338 33.77 -3.17 -20.19
C ASP A 338 34.59 -4.45 -19.93
N GLN A 339 34.16 -5.30 -18.99
CA GLN A 339 34.86 -6.53 -18.60
C GLN A 339 34.20 -7.80 -19.15
N TYR A 340 32.87 -7.82 -19.30
CA TYR A 340 32.13 -9.01 -19.67
C TYR A 340 30.98 -8.72 -20.65
N PRO A 341 30.68 -9.64 -21.59
CA PRO A 341 29.39 -9.64 -22.26
C PRO A 341 28.30 -9.83 -21.21
N LEU A 342 27.23 -9.04 -21.28
CA LEU A 342 26.13 -9.13 -20.34
C LEU A 342 24.80 -8.86 -21.03
N SER A 343 23.76 -9.46 -20.48
CA SER A 343 22.37 -9.04 -20.65
C SER A 343 21.88 -8.44 -19.34
N TRP A 344 20.95 -7.50 -19.39
CA TRP A 344 20.37 -6.95 -18.18
C TRP A 344 18.91 -6.57 -18.36
N THR A 345 18.16 -6.57 -17.26
CA THR A 345 16.77 -6.12 -17.20
C THR A 345 16.57 -5.20 -16.01
N CYS A 346 15.61 -4.29 -16.14
CA CYS A 346 15.08 -3.58 -14.98
C CYS A 346 14.06 -4.48 -14.32
N LEU A 347 14.18 -4.57 -13.00
CA LEU A 347 13.22 -5.18 -12.11
C LEU A 347 12.70 -4.06 -11.22
N THR A 348 11.58 -4.27 -10.54
CA THR A 348 10.80 -3.15 -9.99
C THR A 348 11.60 -2.21 -9.06
N ASN A 349 12.64 -2.70 -8.40
CA ASN A 349 13.54 -1.90 -7.55
C ASN A 349 15.01 -2.36 -7.61
N SER A 350 15.35 -3.11 -8.65
CA SER A 350 16.69 -3.64 -8.84
C SER A 350 17.00 -3.78 -10.32
N ILE A 351 18.24 -4.12 -10.61
CA ILE A 351 18.68 -4.53 -11.92
C ILE A 351 19.17 -5.96 -11.81
N GLY A 352 18.64 -6.80 -12.70
CA GLY A 352 19.19 -8.12 -12.95
C GLY A 352 20.25 -8.00 -14.03
N ILE A 353 21.45 -8.49 -13.75
CA ILE A 353 22.56 -8.60 -14.71
C ILE A 353 22.86 -10.08 -14.87
N PHE A 354 22.91 -10.56 -16.10
CA PHE A 354 23.34 -11.90 -16.42
C PHE A 354 24.64 -11.85 -17.21
N ILE A 355 25.66 -12.56 -16.70
CA ILE A 355 26.96 -12.74 -17.32
C ILE A 355 27.05 -14.21 -17.73
N PRO A 356 27.22 -14.56 -19.02
CA PRO A 356 27.28 -15.95 -19.50
C PRO A 356 28.66 -16.58 -19.21
N GLN A 357 29.16 -16.39 -17.99
CA GLN A 357 30.38 -16.94 -17.42
C GLN A 357 30.15 -17.18 -15.93
N LEU A 358 30.68 -18.28 -15.39
CA LEU A 358 30.67 -18.56 -13.95
C LEU A 358 31.78 -17.77 -13.26
N LEU A 359 31.40 -16.81 -12.42
CA LEU A 359 32.30 -15.97 -11.63
C LEU A 359 32.30 -16.46 -10.19
N THR A 360 33.47 -16.59 -9.59
CA THR A 360 33.60 -16.87 -8.15
C THR A 360 33.12 -15.69 -7.31
N GLU A 361 32.83 -15.92 -6.03
CA GLU A 361 32.44 -14.86 -5.09
C GLU A 361 33.44 -13.70 -5.06
N ARG A 362 34.75 -14.02 -5.06
CA ARG A 362 35.81 -13.01 -5.08
C ARG A 362 35.81 -12.19 -6.37
N GLU A 363 35.48 -12.80 -7.51
CA GLU A 363 35.40 -12.08 -8.79
C GLU A 363 34.18 -11.16 -8.85
N VAL A 364 33.04 -11.59 -8.30
CA VAL A 364 31.84 -10.74 -8.17
C VAL A 364 32.08 -9.59 -7.19
N GLU A 365 32.72 -9.86 -6.05
CA GLU A 365 33.13 -8.83 -5.09
C GLU A 365 34.08 -7.82 -5.72
N ALA A 366 35.14 -8.28 -6.40
CA ALA A 366 36.09 -7.40 -7.08
C ALA A 366 35.42 -6.53 -8.15
N LEU A 367 34.37 -7.05 -8.80
CA LEU A 367 33.61 -6.34 -9.82
C LEU A 367 32.69 -5.26 -9.23
N LEU A 368 32.05 -5.54 -8.08
CA LEU A 368 30.96 -4.71 -7.55
C LEU A 368 31.34 -3.82 -6.37
N VAL A 369 32.21 -4.29 -5.46
CA VAL A 369 32.63 -3.54 -4.25
C VAL A 369 33.23 -2.17 -4.56
N PRO A 370 33.96 -1.96 -5.68
CA PRO A 370 34.45 -0.62 -6.03
C PRO A 370 33.35 0.42 -6.29
N VAL A 371 32.12 -0.03 -6.57
CA VAL A 371 31.00 0.83 -6.99
C VAL A 371 29.74 0.69 -6.12
N VAL A 372 29.67 -0.34 -5.27
CA VAL A 372 28.47 -0.73 -4.54
C VAL A 372 28.85 -1.31 -3.18
N ASP A 373 28.14 -0.98 -2.11
CA ASP A 373 28.34 -1.65 -0.82
C ASP A 373 27.94 -3.13 -0.94
N ALA A 374 28.71 -4.05 -0.35
CA ALA A 374 28.43 -5.49 -0.35
C ALA A 374 27.02 -5.85 0.17
N LYS A 375 26.37 -4.96 0.93
CA LYS A 375 24.98 -5.12 1.36
C LYS A 375 23.95 -4.89 0.25
N GLN A 376 24.31 -4.24 -0.84
CA GLN A 376 23.39 -3.77 -1.88
C GLN A 376 23.35 -4.68 -3.13
N TYR A 377 24.04 -5.82 -3.10
CA TYR A 377 23.92 -6.84 -4.15
C TYR A 377 23.85 -8.27 -3.60
N SER A 378 23.35 -9.17 -4.45
CA SER A 378 23.37 -10.62 -4.26
C SER A 378 23.62 -11.30 -5.62
N PHE A 379 24.23 -12.49 -5.64
CA PHE A 379 24.50 -13.22 -6.89
C PHE A 379 24.38 -14.74 -6.72
N CYS A 380 24.26 -15.46 -7.84
CA CYS A 380 24.23 -16.92 -7.90
C CYS A 380 24.68 -17.44 -9.29
N HIS A 381 24.84 -18.77 -9.41
CA HIS A 381 25.14 -19.44 -10.67
C HIS A 381 23.89 -20.07 -11.27
N SER A 382 23.57 -19.73 -12.52
CA SER A 382 22.49 -20.34 -13.30
C SER A 382 22.94 -21.68 -13.90
N GLY A 383 22.06 -22.69 -13.92
CA GLY A 383 22.26 -23.97 -14.62
C GLY A 383 22.97 -25.07 -13.83
N GLU A 384 23.67 -24.77 -12.73
CA GLU A 384 24.27 -25.78 -11.84
C GLU A 384 23.35 -26.21 -10.69
N ASP A 385 22.39 -25.38 -10.29
CA ASP A 385 21.58 -25.58 -9.07
C ASP A 385 20.14 -26.11 -9.31
N ASP A 386 19.75 -26.47 -10.54
CA ASP A 386 18.37 -26.88 -10.92
C ASP A 386 17.28 -25.84 -10.56
N ILE A 387 17.64 -24.56 -10.53
CA ILE A 387 16.78 -23.42 -10.19
C ILE A 387 16.56 -22.59 -11.48
N THR A 388 15.35 -22.10 -11.75
CA THR A 388 15.09 -21.32 -12.97
C THR A 388 15.52 -19.86 -12.81
N GLY A 389 15.75 -19.13 -13.91
CA GLY A 389 16.06 -17.68 -13.90
C GLY A 389 15.08 -16.85 -13.06
N ARG A 390 13.79 -17.18 -13.17
CA ARG A 390 12.72 -16.57 -12.37
C ARG A 390 12.88 -16.88 -10.88
N ASP A 391 13.27 -18.11 -10.55
CA ASP A 391 13.46 -18.54 -9.16
C ASP A 391 14.62 -17.79 -8.49
N TYR A 392 15.71 -17.61 -9.24
CA TYR A 392 16.88 -16.88 -8.77
C TYR A 392 16.54 -15.42 -8.45
N TYR A 393 15.73 -14.75 -9.28
CA TYR A 393 15.28 -13.39 -8.97
C TYR A 393 14.56 -13.30 -7.62
N TYR A 394 13.58 -14.17 -7.38
CA TYR A 394 12.81 -14.12 -6.15
C TYR A 394 13.61 -14.52 -4.91
N LEU A 395 14.50 -15.52 -5.04
CA LEU A 395 15.41 -15.91 -3.96
C LEU A 395 16.39 -14.77 -3.62
N LEU A 396 17.01 -14.16 -4.63
CA LEU A 396 17.95 -13.05 -4.41
C LEU A 396 17.22 -11.79 -3.92
N GLN A 397 16.00 -11.52 -4.38
CA GLN A 397 15.17 -10.44 -3.83
C GLN A 397 14.83 -10.68 -2.37
N ALA A 398 14.39 -11.89 -2.01
CA ALA A 398 14.13 -12.25 -0.63
C ALA A 398 15.39 -12.06 0.25
N GLN A 399 16.57 -12.42 -0.27
CA GLN A 399 17.84 -12.17 0.42
C GLN A 399 18.19 -10.69 0.54
N VAL A 400 17.97 -9.88 -0.50
CA VAL A 400 18.14 -8.42 -0.44
C VAL A 400 17.20 -7.82 0.61
N TYR A 401 15.94 -8.23 0.64
CA TYR A 401 14.98 -7.75 1.65
C TYR A 401 15.33 -8.20 3.06
N TYR A 402 15.84 -9.42 3.23
CA TYR A 402 16.35 -9.89 4.51
C TYR A 402 17.53 -9.04 4.99
N LYS A 403 18.49 -8.74 4.09
CA LYS A 403 19.63 -7.86 4.38
C LYS A 403 19.19 -6.42 4.69
N GLU A 404 18.15 -5.89 4.04
CA GLU A 404 17.60 -4.57 4.37
C GLU A 404 16.94 -4.52 5.76
N ARG A 405 16.39 -5.65 6.21
CA ARG A 405 15.73 -5.78 7.50
C ARG A 405 16.70 -5.92 8.69
N THR A 406 17.90 -6.46 8.46
CA THR A 406 18.88 -6.86 9.48
C THR A 406 20.09 -5.92 9.51
#